data_AF-A0A2E7I5J6-F1
#
_entry.id   AF-A0A2E7I5J6-F1
#
_cell.length_a   1.000
_cell.length_b   1.000
_cell.length_c   1.000
_cell.angle_alpha   90.00
_cell.angle_beta   90.00
_cell.angle_gamma   90.00
#
_symmetry.space_group_name_H-M   'P 1'
#
loop_
_entity.id
_entity.type
_entity.pdbx_description
1 polymer ?
#
loop_
_entity_poly.entity_id
_entity_poly.type
_entity_poly.pdbx_seq_one_letter_code
_entity_poly.pdbx_strand_id
1 'polypeptide(L)'
;MRFWDTSIAVSLLVSMACAQAHAQAIPRDVYLIDMAAVECFEVIGKAPEHREIMRRRGGEDLGPAKTFIVRIRDTIAEDIRATYSDVEDSPHPGFEHFRSSAIRFDFGGDDPGSMTQILPRDRFIMFSMSEGVIAELARERPRCGARHRFDRKPFEALYWRVRDTLRQMLDQGAR
;
A
#
# COMPACT_ATOMS: atom_id res chain seq x y z
N MET A 1 -26.49 57.47 23.67
CA MET A 1 -27.11 56.80 22.51
C MET A 1 -25.99 56.09 21.78
N ARG A 2 -25.62 54.83 22.03
CA ARG A 2 -26.30 53.53 21.76
C ARG A 2 -26.94 53.46 20.37
N PHE A 3 -26.36 52.59 19.53
CA PHE A 3 -26.90 51.70 18.47
C PHE A 3 -25.76 51.49 17.45
N TRP A 4 -24.90 50.49 17.63
CA TRP A 4 -24.95 49.13 17.05
C TRP A 4 -24.83 49.13 15.51
N ASP A 5 -23.62 48.86 15.02
CA ASP A 5 -23.38 48.15 13.77
C ASP A 5 -22.02 47.44 13.83
N THR A 6 -22.03 46.22 14.38
CA THR A 6 -20.92 45.27 14.29
C THR A 6 -21.15 44.37 13.09
N SER A 7 -20.72 44.81 11.92
CA SER A 7 -20.52 43.92 10.78
C SER A 7 -19.15 43.27 10.90
N ILE A 8 -19.16 42.05 11.47
CA ILE A 8 -18.01 41.14 11.47
C ILE A 8 -17.89 40.59 10.04
N ALA A 9 -17.03 41.18 9.23
CA ALA A 9 -16.56 40.55 8.01
C ALA A 9 -15.46 39.55 8.39
N VAL A 10 -15.84 38.29 8.60
CA VAL A 10 -14.90 37.16 8.58
C VAL A 10 -14.46 37.00 7.12
N SER A 11 -13.41 37.72 6.72
CA SER A 11 -12.70 37.44 5.48
C SER A 11 -11.93 36.14 5.66
N LEU A 12 -12.61 35.05 5.33
CA LEU A 12 -12.07 33.71 5.14
C LEU A 12 -11.10 33.77 3.95
N LEU A 13 -9.83 34.10 4.20
CA LEU A 13 -8.76 33.87 3.24
C LEU A 13 -8.47 32.37 3.20
N VAL A 14 -9.26 31.65 2.40
CA VAL A 14 -8.90 30.34 1.87
C VAL A 14 -7.65 30.58 1.03
N SER A 15 -6.50 30.33 1.62
CA SER A 15 -5.24 30.24 0.89
C SER A 15 -5.32 28.98 0.02
N MET A 16 -5.92 29.13 -1.18
CA MET A 16 -5.64 28.31 -2.35
C MET A 16 -4.17 28.54 -2.70
N ALA A 17 -3.26 27.90 -1.97
CA ALA A 17 -1.99 27.52 -2.52
C ALA A 17 -2.26 26.31 -3.42
N CYS A 18 -2.59 26.59 -4.68
CA CYS A 18 -2.14 25.76 -5.80
C CYS A 18 -0.61 25.78 -5.78
N ALA A 19 0.00 25.15 -4.78
CA ALA A 19 1.37 24.74 -4.85
C ALA A 19 1.33 23.48 -5.71
N GLN A 20 1.90 23.60 -6.90
CA GLN A 20 2.25 22.47 -7.75
C GLN A 20 2.88 21.40 -6.87
N ALA A 21 2.13 20.37 -6.52
CA ALA A 21 2.69 19.15 -5.97
C ALA A 21 3.37 18.41 -7.13
N HIS A 22 4.44 19.02 -7.68
CA HIS A 22 5.67 18.27 -7.80
C HIS A 22 6.00 17.90 -6.37
N ALA A 23 5.39 16.82 -5.87
CA ALA A 23 5.90 16.13 -4.72
C ALA A 23 7.34 15.82 -5.10
N GLN A 24 8.26 16.69 -4.69
CA GLN A 24 9.65 16.32 -4.54
C GLN A 24 9.56 15.05 -3.73
N ALA A 25 9.76 13.92 -4.42
CA ALA A 25 9.80 12.63 -3.79
C ALA A 25 10.96 12.76 -2.81
N ILE A 26 10.61 13.04 -1.54
CA ILE A 26 11.50 12.76 -0.42
C ILE A 26 12.02 11.36 -0.73
N PRO A 27 13.35 11.15 -0.81
CA PRO A 27 13.89 9.82 -0.98
C PRO A 27 13.26 8.98 0.12
N ARG A 28 12.30 8.13 -0.26
CA ARG A 28 11.70 7.20 0.68
C ARG A 28 12.76 6.15 0.84
N ASP A 29 13.24 5.95 2.05
CA ASP A 29 14.05 4.76 2.30
C ASP A 29 13.15 3.55 2.03
N VAL A 30 13.56 2.74 1.05
CA VAL A 30 12.79 1.59 0.59
C VAL A 30 13.49 0.32 1.05
N TYR A 31 12.80 -0.47 1.87
CA TYR A 31 13.23 -1.81 2.21
C TYR A 31 12.89 -2.77 1.08
N LEU A 32 13.90 -3.46 0.55
CA LEU A 32 13.70 -4.41 -0.53
C LEU A 32 13.46 -5.81 0.03
N ILE A 33 12.33 -6.41 -0.35
CA ILE A 33 12.05 -7.83 -0.12
C ILE A 33 12.16 -8.53 -1.47
N ASP A 34 13.12 -9.43 -1.57
CA ASP A 34 13.29 -10.28 -2.75
C ASP A 34 12.45 -11.56 -2.67
N MET A 35 12.41 -12.31 -3.77
CA MET A 35 11.79 -13.63 -3.81
C MET A 35 12.38 -14.61 -2.78
N ALA A 36 13.68 -14.51 -2.49
CA ALA A 36 14.38 -15.42 -1.58
C ALA A 36 13.90 -15.30 -0.13
N ALA A 37 13.44 -14.11 0.28
CA ALA A 37 12.87 -13.83 1.58
C ALA A 37 11.45 -14.40 1.78
N VAL A 38 10.73 -14.71 0.69
CA VAL A 38 9.36 -15.25 0.75
C VAL A 38 9.39 -16.74 1.10
N GLU A 39 8.66 -17.13 2.13
CA GLU A 39 8.46 -18.53 2.54
C GLU A 39 7.25 -19.15 1.84
N CYS A 40 6.15 -18.40 1.74
CA CYS A 40 4.91 -18.80 1.10
C CYS A 40 4.05 -17.58 0.76
N PHE A 41 3.01 -17.80 -0.04
CA PHE A 41 2.06 -16.73 -0.38
C PHE A 41 0.60 -17.20 -0.31
N GLU A 42 -0.34 -16.26 -0.32
CA GLU A 42 -1.78 -16.54 -0.42
C GLU A 42 -2.48 -15.40 -1.15
N VAL A 43 -3.45 -15.71 -2.02
CA VAL A 43 -4.22 -14.70 -2.75
C VAL A 43 -5.43 -14.28 -1.92
N ILE A 44 -5.55 -12.97 -1.68
CA ILE A 44 -6.67 -12.38 -0.94
C ILE A 44 -7.83 -12.08 -1.86
N GLY A 45 -7.58 -11.48 -3.03
CA GLY A 45 -8.66 -11.05 -3.91
C GLY A 45 -8.19 -10.42 -5.22
N LYS A 46 -9.15 -9.97 -6.03
CA LYS A 46 -8.91 -9.21 -7.26
C LYS A 46 -8.62 -7.75 -6.91
N ALA A 47 -7.77 -7.07 -7.67
CA ALA A 47 -7.41 -5.67 -7.45
C ALA A 47 -7.68 -4.79 -8.69
N PRO A 48 -8.93 -4.71 -9.19
CA PRO A 48 -9.23 -3.96 -10.41
C PRO A 48 -8.93 -2.46 -10.28
N GLU A 49 -9.09 -1.87 -9.09
CA GLU A 49 -8.75 -0.48 -8.82
C GLU A 49 -7.24 -0.24 -8.90
N HIS A 50 -6.43 -1.21 -8.46
CA HIS A 50 -4.98 -1.14 -8.60
C HIS A 50 -4.54 -1.19 -10.07
N ARG A 51 -5.13 -2.10 -10.86
CA ARG A 51 -4.91 -2.16 -12.32
C ARG A 51 -5.21 -0.82 -12.97
N GLU A 52 -6.35 -0.21 -12.65
CA GLU A 52 -6.74 1.07 -13.23
C GLU A 52 -5.76 2.21 -12.87
N ILE A 53 -5.27 2.24 -11.62
CA ILE A 53 -4.25 3.23 -11.21
C ILE A 53 -2.93 3.00 -11.96
N MET A 54 -2.47 1.76 -12.06
CA MET A 54 -1.26 1.42 -12.83
C MET A 54 -1.42 1.82 -14.29
N ARG A 55 -2.56 1.51 -14.91
CA ARG A 55 -2.88 1.89 -16.28
C ARG A 55 -2.86 3.40 -16.49
N ARG A 56 -3.45 4.18 -15.58
CA ARG A 56 -3.45 5.66 -15.66
C ARG A 56 -2.05 6.26 -15.46
N ARG A 57 -1.19 5.64 -14.64
CA ARG A 57 0.16 6.14 -14.34
C ARG A 57 1.20 5.73 -15.38
N GLY A 58 1.18 4.47 -15.79
CA GLY A 58 2.17 3.87 -16.71
C GLY A 58 1.75 3.94 -18.18
N GLY A 59 0.49 4.24 -18.49
CA GLY A 59 -0.03 4.31 -19.85
C GLY A 59 -0.29 2.94 -20.50
N GLU A 60 0.15 1.84 -19.87
CA GLU A 60 -0.03 0.46 -20.34
C GLU A 60 -0.94 -0.34 -19.40
N ASP A 61 -1.77 -1.21 -19.98
CA ASP A 61 -2.61 -2.13 -19.22
C ASP A 61 -1.90 -3.48 -19.04
N LEU A 62 -1.36 -3.71 -17.84
CA LEU A 62 -0.68 -4.95 -17.46
C LEU A 62 -1.64 -6.14 -17.22
N GLY A 63 -2.92 -5.99 -17.59
CA GLY A 63 -3.95 -7.01 -17.44
C GLY A 63 -4.54 -7.08 -16.03
N PRO A 64 -5.27 -8.16 -15.70
CA PRO A 64 -5.89 -8.31 -14.39
C PRO A 64 -4.87 -8.24 -13.26
N ALA A 65 -5.22 -7.57 -12.16
CA ALA A 65 -4.38 -7.49 -10.95
C ALA A 65 -5.03 -8.23 -9.78
N LYS A 66 -4.20 -8.70 -8.86
CA LYS A 66 -4.59 -9.41 -7.63
C LYS A 66 -3.90 -8.82 -6.42
N THR A 67 -4.61 -8.85 -5.30
CA THR A 67 -4.04 -8.62 -3.98
C THR A 67 -3.70 -9.96 -3.37
N PHE A 68 -2.48 -10.05 -2.84
CA PHE A 68 -1.93 -11.24 -2.23
C PHE A 68 -1.15 -10.85 -0.99
N ILE A 69 -0.87 -11.84 -0.17
CA ILE A 69 0.07 -11.72 0.93
C ILE A 69 1.25 -12.64 0.69
N VAL A 70 2.39 -12.25 1.21
CA VAL A 70 3.57 -13.10 1.34
C VAL A 70 3.90 -13.26 2.81
N ARG A 71 4.33 -14.44 3.20
CA ARG A 71 4.99 -14.68 4.47
C ARG A 71 6.50 -14.57 4.25
N ILE A 72 7.17 -13.81 5.10
CA ILE A 72 8.63 -13.66 5.07
C ILE A 72 9.29 -14.39 6.24
N ARG A 73 10.61 -14.61 6.15
CA ARG A 73 11.41 -15.19 7.24
C ARG A 73 11.38 -14.30 8.48
N ASP A 74 11.50 -14.89 9.67
CA ASP A 74 11.55 -14.16 10.95
C ASP A 74 12.64 -13.08 10.94
N THR A 75 13.85 -13.43 10.47
CA THR A 75 14.98 -12.50 10.40
C THR A 75 14.71 -11.26 9.55
N ILE A 76 13.92 -11.39 8.48
CA ILE A 76 13.55 -10.27 7.61
C ILE A 76 12.51 -9.37 8.31
N ALA A 77 11.55 -9.96 9.02
CA ALA A 77 10.56 -9.19 9.75
C ALA A 77 11.20 -8.41 10.91
N GLU A 78 12.18 -9.00 11.59
CA GLU A 78 12.99 -8.34 12.61
C GLU A 78 13.85 -7.23 12.02
N ASP A 79 14.52 -7.48 10.90
CA ASP A 79 15.36 -6.48 10.22
C ASP A 79 14.57 -5.25 9.76
N ILE A 80 13.38 -5.45 9.18
CA ILE A 80 12.46 -4.36 8.82
C ILE A 80 12.14 -3.48 10.04
N ARG A 81 11.84 -4.09 11.19
CA ARG A 81 11.49 -3.35 12.43
C ARG A 81 12.70 -2.68 13.07
N ALA A 82 13.89 -3.23 12.90
CA ALA A 82 15.13 -2.65 13.40
C ALA A 82 15.64 -1.50 12.51
N THR A 83 15.38 -1.57 11.20
CA THR A 83 15.87 -0.60 10.21
C THR A 83 15.19 0.76 10.36
N TYR A 84 13.88 0.78 10.65
CA TYR A 84 13.09 2.01 10.64
C TYR A 84 12.49 2.32 12.01
N SER A 85 12.76 3.53 12.49
CA SER A 85 12.17 4.06 13.72
C SER A 85 10.90 4.89 13.49
N ASP A 86 10.53 5.16 12.23
CA ASP A 86 9.40 6.02 11.85
C ASP A 86 8.07 5.27 11.77
N VAL A 87 7.79 4.42 12.77
CA VAL A 87 6.61 3.56 12.82
C VAL A 87 5.50 4.22 13.64
N GLU A 88 4.27 4.18 13.13
CA GLU A 88 3.07 4.61 13.86
C GLU A 88 1.89 3.65 13.62
N ASP A 89 0.86 3.76 14.46
CA ASP A 89 -0.37 3.01 14.30
C ASP A 89 -1.01 3.33 12.93
N SER A 90 -1.31 2.28 12.16
CA SER A 90 -1.99 2.44 10.89
C SER A 90 -3.45 2.85 11.11
N PRO A 91 -4.06 3.63 10.19
CA PRO A 91 -5.52 3.78 10.14
C PRO A 91 -6.26 2.44 9.91
N HIS A 92 -5.54 1.37 9.60
CA HIS A 92 -6.03 0.01 9.52
C HIS A 92 -5.78 -0.74 10.86
N PRO A 93 -6.83 -1.05 11.66
CA PRO A 93 -6.70 -1.64 12.98
C PRO A 93 -5.85 -2.91 12.99
N GLY A 94 -4.91 -2.95 13.94
CA GLY A 94 -3.99 -4.06 14.12
C GLY A 94 -2.89 -4.13 13.07
N PHE A 95 -2.62 -3.03 12.37
CA PHE A 95 -1.42 -2.85 11.56
C PHE A 95 -0.69 -1.59 12.01
N GLU A 96 0.62 -1.59 11.79
CA GLU A 96 1.48 -0.42 11.89
C GLU A 96 1.89 -0.01 10.48
N HIS A 97 2.31 1.24 10.30
CA HIS A 97 2.87 1.69 9.02
C HIS A 97 4.07 2.60 9.21
N PHE A 98 4.88 2.74 8.16
CA PHE A 98 5.92 3.76 8.12
C PHE A 98 5.32 5.12 7.81
N ARG A 99 5.84 6.16 8.46
CA ARG A 99 5.47 7.55 8.17
C ARG A 99 6.01 8.01 6.82
N SER A 100 7.24 7.63 6.50
CA SER A 100 7.98 8.11 5.33
C SER A 100 8.62 7.00 4.50
N SER A 101 8.93 5.87 5.12
CA SER A 101 9.55 4.71 4.48
C SER A 101 8.53 3.82 3.75
N ALA A 102 9.01 2.83 2.99
CA ALA A 102 8.17 1.82 2.36
C ALA A 102 8.90 0.49 2.22
N ILE A 103 8.13 -0.60 2.10
CA ILE A 103 8.62 -1.91 1.67
C ILE A 103 8.28 -2.08 0.20
N ARG A 104 9.26 -2.44 -0.62
CA ARG A 104 9.06 -2.87 -2.00
C ARG A 104 9.28 -4.37 -2.12
N PHE A 105 8.31 -5.07 -2.68
CA PHE A 105 8.48 -6.43 -3.15
C PHE A 105 9.11 -6.39 -4.55
N ASP A 106 10.35 -6.85 -4.61
CA ASP A 106 11.13 -6.98 -5.82
C ASP A 106 11.03 -8.42 -6.32
N PHE A 107 10.23 -8.59 -7.36
CA PHE A 107 9.97 -9.88 -7.96
C PHE A 107 11.03 -10.24 -9.03
N GLY A 108 11.95 -9.32 -9.36
CA GLY A 108 12.87 -9.43 -10.48
C GLY A 108 12.21 -9.16 -11.84
N GLY A 109 13.04 -8.96 -12.87
CA GLY A 109 12.60 -8.59 -14.21
C GLY A 109 12.40 -7.08 -14.41
N ASP A 110 11.68 -6.71 -15.47
CA ASP A 110 11.40 -5.31 -15.83
C ASP A 110 10.14 -4.74 -15.11
N ASP A 111 9.49 -5.52 -14.23
CA ASP A 111 8.31 -5.07 -13.48
C ASP A 111 8.75 -4.14 -12.33
N PRO A 112 8.11 -2.95 -12.16
CA PRO A 112 8.49 -1.98 -11.13
C PRO A 112 8.29 -2.47 -9.68
N GLY A 113 7.68 -3.66 -9.49
CA GLY A 113 7.41 -4.23 -8.17
C GLY A 113 6.21 -3.60 -7.50
N SER A 114 5.87 -4.09 -6.31
CA SER A 114 4.77 -3.55 -5.50
C SER A 114 5.31 -2.91 -4.24
N MET A 115 4.77 -1.75 -3.84
CA MET A 115 5.18 -1.06 -2.62
C MET A 115 4.04 -1.01 -1.61
N THR A 116 4.39 -1.10 -0.33
CA THR A 116 3.48 -0.88 0.80
C THR A 116 4.17 -0.11 1.91
N GLN A 117 3.44 0.73 2.63
CA GLN A 117 3.92 1.36 3.86
C GLN A 117 3.50 0.57 5.10
N ILE A 118 2.61 -0.42 4.93
CA ILE A 118 2.12 -1.25 6.03
C ILE A 118 3.22 -2.21 6.45
N LEU A 119 3.54 -2.23 7.75
CA LEU A 119 4.52 -3.15 8.32
C LEU A 119 4.01 -4.61 8.28
N PRO A 120 4.94 -5.58 8.34
CA PRO A 120 4.57 -6.98 8.50
C PRO A 120 3.77 -7.19 9.79
N ARG A 121 2.64 -7.89 9.67
CA ARG A 121 1.87 -8.42 10.79
C ARG A 121 2.02 -9.93 10.82
N ASP A 122 2.56 -10.47 11.92
CA ASP A 122 2.85 -11.89 12.07
C ASP A 122 3.72 -12.45 10.90
N ARG A 123 4.63 -11.61 10.37
CA ARG A 123 5.45 -11.84 9.16
C ARG A 123 4.72 -11.87 7.82
N PHE A 124 3.46 -11.51 7.79
CA PHE A 124 2.70 -11.40 6.55
C PHE A 124 2.65 -9.95 6.08
N ILE A 125 2.88 -9.76 4.79
CA ILE A 125 2.85 -8.45 4.12
C ILE A 125 1.92 -8.55 2.93
N MET A 126 1.08 -7.54 2.74
CA MET A 126 0.12 -7.48 1.64
C MET A 126 0.64 -6.61 0.48
N PHE A 127 0.51 -7.13 -0.73
CA PHE A 127 0.88 -6.47 -1.97
C PHE A 127 -0.24 -6.61 -3.02
N SER A 128 -0.17 -5.78 -4.05
CA SER A 128 -1.02 -5.88 -5.24
C SER A 128 -0.16 -5.82 -6.49
N MET A 129 -0.33 -6.78 -7.40
CA MET A 129 0.43 -6.90 -8.67
C MET A 129 -0.41 -7.54 -9.77
N SER A 130 0.12 -7.59 -11.00
CA SER A 130 -0.50 -8.25 -12.15
C SER A 130 -0.66 -9.77 -11.92
N GLU A 131 -1.65 -10.39 -12.56
CA GLU A 131 -1.86 -11.83 -12.50
C GLU A 131 -0.67 -12.63 -13.05
N GLY A 132 0.09 -12.07 -13.99
CA GLY A 132 1.32 -12.67 -14.52
C GLY A 132 2.35 -12.88 -13.42
N VAL A 133 2.60 -11.85 -12.60
CA VAL A 133 3.53 -11.94 -11.46
C VAL A 133 3.04 -12.93 -10.42
N ILE A 134 1.73 -13.00 -10.15
CA ILE A 134 1.19 -14.01 -9.23
C ILE A 134 1.38 -15.43 -9.77
N ALA A 135 1.23 -15.63 -11.08
CA ALA A 135 1.43 -16.92 -11.70
C ALA A 135 2.90 -17.37 -11.59
N GLU A 136 3.84 -16.43 -11.72
CA GLU A 136 5.26 -16.70 -11.55
C GLU A 136 5.61 -16.93 -10.08
N LEU A 137 5.05 -16.14 -9.15
CA LEU A 137 5.18 -16.37 -7.70
C LEU A 137 4.72 -17.78 -7.32
N ALA A 138 3.63 -18.26 -7.95
CA ALA A 138 3.09 -19.59 -7.73
C ALA A 138 3.99 -20.73 -8.26
N ARG A 139 4.92 -20.44 -9.19
CA ARG A 139 5.94 -21.40 -9.64
C ARG A 139 7.10 -21.49 -8.66
N GLU A 140 7.49 -20.36 -8.08
CA GLU A 140 8.68 -20.24 -7.23
C GLU A 140 8.41 -20.50 -5.74
N ARG A 141 7.17 -20.26 -5.28
CA ARG A 141 6.81 -20.34 -3.86
C ARG A 141 5.53 -21.14 -3.63
N PRO A 142 5.46 -21.90 -2.52
CA PRO A 142 4.25 -22.63 -2.17
C PRO A 142 3.17 -21.68 -1.64
N ARG A 143 1.91 -22.13 -1.69
CA ARG A 143 0.85 -21.49 -0.90
C ARG A 143 1.08 -21.75 0.58
N CYS A 144 0.69 -20.81 1.45
CA CYS A 144 0.91 -20.96 2.89
C CYS A 144 0.22 -22.18 3.54
N GLY A 145 -0.80 -22.75 2.87
CA GLY A 145 -1.41 -24.03 3.23
C GLY A 145 -2.00 -24.06 4.65
N ALA A 146 -2.44 -25.24 5.10
CA ALA A 146 -3.01 -25.42 6.44
C ALA A 146 -1.96 -25.48 7.57
N ARG A 147 -0.66 -25.59 7.23
CA ARG A 147 0.44 -25.79 8.19
C ARG A 147 0.89 -24.50 8.86
N HIS A 148 0.48 -23.34 8.36
CA HIS A 148 0.82 -22.05 8.94
C HIS A 148 -0.44 -21.44 9.53
N ARG A 149 -0.38 -21.12 10.83
CA ARG A 149 -1.45 -20.39 11.51
C ARG A 149 -1.48 -18.97 10.95
N PHE A 150 -2.30 -18.77 9.93
CA PHE A 150 -2.50 -17.50 9.27
C PHE A 150 -3.92 -17.01 9.54
N ASP A 151 -4.05 -15.94 10.33
CA ASP A 151 -5.34 -15.25 10.46
C ASP A 151 -5.53 -14.30 9.28
N ARG A 152 -6.40 -14.72 8.37
CA ARG A 152 -6.68 -13.98 7.13
C ARG A 152 -7.56 -12.76 7.33
N LYS A 153 -8.36 -12.72 8.40
CA LYS A 153 -9.40 -11.70 8.59
C LYS A 153 -8.86 -10.27 8.62
N PRO A 154 -7.74 -9.95 9.32
CA PRO A 154 -7.21 -8.60 9.32
C PRO A 154 -6.75 -8.15 7.93
N PHE A 155 -6.15 -9.06 7.16
CA PHE A 155 -5.69 -8.77 5.80
C PHE A 155 -6.84 -8.60 4.81
N GLU A 156 -7.93 -9.34 4.97
CA GLU A 156 -9.16 -9.12 4.20
C GLU A 156 -9.78 -7.75 4.50
N ALA A 157 -9.85 -7.38 5.78
CA ALA A 157 -10.34 -6.07 6.18
C ALA A 157 -9.45 -4.93 5.64
N LEU A 158 -8.13 -5.10 5.69
CA LEU A 158 -7.17 -4.18 5.09
C LEU A 158 -7.39 -4.07 3.57
N TYR A 159 -7.47 -5.20 2.86
CA TYR A 159 -7.73 -5.27 1.43
C TYR A 159 -8.99 -4.50 1.04
N TRP A 160 -10.11 -4.70 1.73
CA TRP A 160 -11.36 -4.00 1.43
C TRP A 160 -11.24 -2.49 1.59
N ARG A 161 -10.59 -2.03 2.66
CA ARG A 161 -10.41 -0.58 2.90
C ARG A 161 -9.46 0.08 1.91
N VAL A 162 -8.35 -0.58 1.59
CA VAL A 162 -7.43 -0.12 0.55
C VAL A 162 -8.19 0.00 -0.77
N ARG A 163 -8.97 -1.03 -1.12
CA ARG A 163 -9.77 -1.05 -2.33
C ARG A 163 -10.79 0.10 -2.39
N ASP A 164 -11.50 0.36 -1.30
CA ASP A 164 -12.44 1.49 -1.21
C ASP A 164 -11.73 2.84 -1.37
N THR A 165 -10.55 3.00 -0.77
CA THR A 165 -9.73 4.22 -0.89
C THR A 165 -9.30 4.43 -2.34
N LEU A 166 -8.78 3.39 -3.00
CA LEU A 166 -8.36 3.46 -4.39
C LEU A 166 -9.55 3.79 -5.32
N ARG A 167 -10.72 3.20 -5.07
CA ARG A 167 -11.94 3.51 -5.81
C ARG A 167 -12.32 4.99 -5.67
N GLN A 168 -12.34 5.53 -4.46
CA GLN A 168 -12.64 6.94 -4.22
C GLN A 168 -11.66 7.87 -4.96
N MET A 169 -10.37 7.53 -4.96
CA MET A 169 -9.36 8.29 -5.70
C MET A 169 -9.61 8.27 -7.22
N LEU A 170 -9.98 7.11 -7.76
CA LEU A 170 -10.30 6.95 -9.18
C LEU A 170 -11.54 7.73 -9.60
N ASP A 171 -12.57 7.74 -8.74
CA ASP A 171 -13.82 8.49 -8.95
C ASP A 171 -13.60 10.00 -8.89
N GLN A 172 -12.70 10.47 -8.00
CA GLN A 172 -12.31 11.87 -7.92
C GLN A 172 -11.50 12.33 -9.14
N GLY A 173 -10.55 11.52 -9.59
CA GLY A 173 -9.72 11.83 -10.76
C GLY A 173 -10.41 11.64 -12.11
N ALA A 174 -11.66 11.18 -12.13
CA ALA A 174 -12.49 11.08 -13.35
C ALA A 174 -13.35 12.33 -13.60
N ARG A 175 -13.37 13.29 -12.67
CA ARG A 175 -14.05 14.59 -12.77
C ARG A 175 -13.08 15.67 -13.20
#